data_AF-A0A6M3KMT0-F1
#
_entry.id   AF-A0A6M3KMT0-F1
#
_cell.length_a   1.000
_cell.length_b   1.000
_cell.length_c   1.000
_cell.angle_alpha   90.00
_cell.angle_beta   90.00
_cell.angle_gamma   90.00
#
_symmetry.space_group_name_H-M   'P 1'
#
loop_
_entity.id
_entity.type
_entity.pdbx_description
1 polymer ?
#
loop_
_entity_poly.entity_id
_entity_poly.type
_entity_poly.pdbx_seq_one_letter_code
_entity_poly.pdbx_strand_id
1 'polypeptide(L)'
;MMQIGYKKEKRNGIKGRIITKIKMLDKKVLPKEYTTGYPRSYKRGNENRVYVRNSSGDLFKYYVGDFLTEKRFRKLIKIIKQSGRRLRVINLKANEWEGSGTIKI
;
A
#
# COMPACT_ATOMS: atom_id res chain seq x y z
N MET A 1 9.25 -4.53 -0.06
CA MET A 1 8.04 -5.11 -0.69
C MET A 1 6.82 -4.86 0.20
N MET A 2 5.70 -4.38 -0.35
CA MET A 2 4.44 -4.10 0.39
C MET A 2 3.52 -5.33 0.37
N GLN A 3 3.02 -5.77 1.52
CA GLN A 3 2.25 -7.02 1.64
C GLN A 3 1.23 -6.96 2.78
N ILE A 4 0.06 -7.57 2.56
CA ILE A 4 -0.94 -7.86 3.59
C ILE A 4 -1.07 -9.38 3.73
N GLY A 5 -0.83 -9.90 4.93
CA GLY A 5 -1.15 -11.26 5.31
C GLY A 5 -2.60 -11.36 5.76
N TYR A 6 -3.27 -12.45 5.43
CA TYR A 6 -4.67 -12.68 5.79
C TYR A 6 -5.00 -14.15 5.97
N LYS A 7 -6.06 -14.43 6.73
CA LYS A 7 -6.70 -15.75 6.84
C LYS A 7 -8.14 -15.67 6.37
N LYS A 8 -8.67 -16.73 5.74
CA LYS A 8 -10.10 -16.82 5.41
C LYS A 8 -10.88 -17.02 6.71
N GLU A 9 -12.04 -16.36 6.83
CA GLU A 9 -12.91 -16.50 8.00
C GLU A 9 -14.38 -16.32 7.59
N LYS A 10 -15.30 -16.90 8.36
CA LYS A 10 -16.74 -16.71 8.22
C LYS A 10 -17.29 -16.18 9.54
N ARG A 11 -17.96 -15.02 9.52
CA ARG A 11 -18.61 -14.41 10.70
C ARG A 11 -20.09 -14.22 10.40
N ASN A 12 -20.97 -14.76 11.25
CA ASN A 12 -22.43 -14.64 11.11
C ASN A 12 -22.94 -14.96 9.69
N GLY A 13 -22.47 -16.06 9.09
CA GLY A 13 -22.85 -16.42 7.72
C GLY A 13 -22.03 -15.76 6.61
N ILE A 14 -21.37 -14.63 6.89
CA ILE A 14 -20.66 -13.82 5.89
C ILE A 14 -19.23 -14.32 5.70
N LYS A 15 -18.87 -14.67 4.46
CA LYS A 15 -17.49 -15.03 4.07
C LYS A 15 -16.61 -13.78 3.97
N GLY A 16 -15.42 -13.83 4.55
CA GLY A 16 -14.47 -12.74 4.52
C GLY A 16 -13.05 -13.20 4.84
N ARG A 17 -12.21 -12.23 5.18
CA ARG A 17 -10.80 -12.45 5.51
C ARG A 17 -10.41 -11.57 6.68
N ILE A 18 -9.66 -12.12 7.63
CA ILE A 18 -9.02 -11.34 8.69
C ILE A 18 -7.61 -10.97 8.28
N ILE A 19 -7.23 -9.71 8.48
CA ILE A 19 -5.85 -9.26 8.32
C ILE A 19 -5.02 -9.83 9.46
N THR A 20 -3.99 -10.62 9.14
CA THR A 20 -3.09 -11.23 10.14
C THR A 20 -1.75 -10.52 10.21
N LYS A 21 -1.36 -9.81 9.15
CA LYS A 21 -0.06 -9.15 9.08
C LYS A 21 -0.10 -7.96 8.13
N ILE A 22 0.59 -6.89 8.51
CA ILE A 22 0.79 -5.72 7.65
C ILE A 22 2.30 -5.50 7.48
N LYS A 23 2.79 -5.59 6.24
CA LYS A 23 4.15 -5.19 5.86
C LYS A 23 4.06 -4.03 4.89
N MET A 24 4.27 -2.82 5.39
CA MET A 24 4.20 -1.58 4.61
C MET A 24 5.42 -0.71 4.89
N LEU A 25 5.77 0.16 3.93
CA LEU A 25 6.80 1.17 4.12
C LEU A 25 6.29 2.27 5.06
N ASP A 26 7.21 2.81 5.87
CA ASP A 26 6.92 3.96 6.72
C ASP A 26 6.70 5.22 5.85
N LYS A 27 5.76 6.09 6.25
CA LYS A 27 5.58 7.40 5.63
C LYS A 27 6.89 8.19 5.50
N LYS A 28 7.78 8.08 6.49
CA LYS A 28 9.05 8.82 6.56
C LYS A 28 10.06 8.44 5.47
N VAL A 29 9.99 7.21 4.95
CA VAL A 29 10.93 6.71 3.93
C VAL A 29 10.35 6.80 2.50
N LEU A 30 9.13 7.33 2.37
CA LEU A 30 8.45 7.43 1.09
C LEU A 30 8.70 8.81 0.46
N PRO A 31 8.92 8.87 -0.86
CA PRO A 31 9.18 10.13 -1.55
C PRO A 31 7.96 11.06 -1.47
N LYS A 32 8.19 12.38 -1.52
CA LYS A 32 7.14 13.39 -1.34
C LYS A 32 6.05 13.24 -2.39
N GLU A 33 6.43 13.00 -3.65
CA GLU A 33 5.55 12.72 -4.78
C GLU A 33 4.65 11.51 -4.50
N TYR A 34 5.19 10.49 -3.82
CA TYR A 34 4.40 9.34 -3.42
C TYR A 34 3.33 9.75 -2.41
N THR A 35 3.74 10.52 -1.39
CA THR A 35 2.87 10.93 -0.30
C THR A 35 1.90 12.06 -0.64
N THR A 36 2.08 12.83 -1.71
CA THR A 36 1.12 13.87 -2.12
C THR A 36 0.06 13.32 -3.08
N GLY A 37 0.44 12.36 -3.94
CA GLY A 37 -0.47 11.80 -4.95
C GLY A 37 -1.31 10.59 -4.50
N TYR A 38 -2.02 10.03 -5.48
CA TYR A 38 -2.92 8.89 -5.31
C TYR A 38 -2.74 7.86 -6.44
N PRO A 39 -3.04 6.57 -6.18
CA PRO A 39 -3.27 5.97 -4.87
C PRO A 39 -1.96 5.84 -4.07
N ARG A 40 -2.09 5.78 -2.74
CA ARG A 40 -0.94 5.58 -1.82
C ARG A 40 -1.32 4.69 -0.66
N SER A 41 -0.37 3.89 -0.19
CA SER A 41 -0.51 3.17 1.07
C SER A 41 0.80 3.13 1.85
N TYR A 42 0.72 3.25 3.17
CA TYR A 42 1.87 3.35 4.06
C TYR A 42 1.49 3.02 5.51
N LYS A 43 2.48 2.77 6.35
CA LYS A 43 2.33 2.75 7.82
C LYS A 43 3.01 3.98 8.45
N ARG A 44 2.73 4.26 9.71
CA ARG A 44 3.48 5.23 10.51
C ARG A 44 4.17 4.48 11.65
N GLY A 45 5.49 4.57 11.74
CA GLY A 45 6.29 3.86 12.75
C GLY A 45 6.04 2.36 12.78
N ASN A 46 5.88 1.86 14.01
CA ASN A 46 5.61 0.45 14.32
C ASN A 46 4.10 0.17 14.48
N GLU A 47 3.24 0.99 13.91
CA GLU A 47 1.79 0.77 13.99
C GLU A 47 1.37 -0.53 13.27
N ASN A 48 0.45 -1.27 13.90
CA ASN A 48 -0.23 -2.43 13.34
C ASN A 48 -1.38 -2.05 12.40
N ARG A 49 -1.27 -0.91 11.70
CA ARG A 49 -2.26 -0.42 10.75
C ARG A 49 -1.64 0.07 9.46
N VAL A 50 -2.41 -0.01 8.38
CA VAL A 50 -2.08 0.59 7.10
C VAL A 50 -3.06 1.71 6.79
N TYR A 51 -2.51 2.83 6.35
CA TYR A 51 -3.26 3.92 5.74
C TYR A 51 -3.33 3.65 4.24
N VAL A 52 -4.53 3.67 3.69
CA VAL A 52 -4.79 3.42 2.28
C VAL A 52 -5.61 4.56 1.74
N ARG A 53 -5.08 5.28 0.75
CA ARG A 53 -5.78 6.37 0.08
C ARG A 53 -6.01 6.02 -1.39
N ASN A 54 -7.27 5.96 -1.80
CA ASN A 54 -7.65 5.60 -3.17
C ASN A 54 -7.48 6.81 -4.13
N SER A 55 -7.75 6.59 -5.42
CA SER A 55 -7.67 7.64 -6.45
C SER A 55 -8.70 8.76 -6.27
N SER A 56 -9.80 8.50 -5.57
CA SER A 56 -10.83 9.51 -5.24
C SER A 56 -10.44 10.38 -4.04
N GLY A 57 -9.31 10.09 -3.37
CA GLY A 57 -8.86 10.84 -2.20
C GLY A 57 -9.43 10.34 -0.87
N ASP A 58 -10.23 9.27 -0.86
CA ASP A 58 -10.77 8.66 0.35
C ASP A 58 -9.67 7.97 1.16
N LEU A 59 -9.60 8.27 2.45
CA LEU A 59 -8.66 7.64 3.37
C LEU A 59 -9.32 6.52 4.17
N PHE A 60 -8.77 5.31 4.03
CA PHE A 60 -9.13 4.14 4.81
C PHE A 60 -7.99 3.74 5.74
N LYS A 61 -8.33 3.22 6.91
CA LYS A 61 -7.38 2.63 7.86
C LYS A 61 -7.78 1.18 8.06
N TYR A 62 -6.82 0.28 7.99
CA TYR A 62 -7.02 -1.14 8.23
C TYR A 62 -6.01 -1.65 9.26
N TYR A 63 -6.48 -2.41 10.23
CA TYR A 63 -5.70 -2.93 11.36
C TYR A 63 -5.45 -4.43 11.22
N VAL A 64 -4.38 -4.91 11.83
CA VAL A 64 -4.26 -6.35 12.13
C VAL A 64 -5.42 -6.76 13.03
N GLY A 65 -6.14 -7.82 12.65
CA GLY A 65 -7.36 -8.28 13.30
C GLY A 65 -8.65 -7.87 12.58
N ASP A 66 -8.60 -6.91 11.64
CA ASP A 66 -9.80 -6.47 10.92
C ASP A 66 -10.38 -7.60 10.06
N PHE A 67 -11.66 -7.89 10.27
CA PHE A 67 -12.45 -8.72 9.38
C PHE A 67 -12.98 -7.89 8.21
N LEU A 68 -12.63 -8.30 7.00
CA LEU A 68 -13.07 -7.67 5.77
C LEU A 68 -13.95 -8.63 4.97
N THR A 69 -15.12 -8.15 4.57
CA THR A 69 -15.91 -8.82 3.54
C THR A 69 -15.09 -8.98 2.27
N GLU A 70 -15.41 -9.97 1.46
CA GLU A 70 -14.66 -10.24 0.23
C GLU A 70 -14.57 -9.02 -0.70
N LYS A 71 -15.66 -8.24 -0.82
CA LYS A 71 -15.69 -6.98 -1.58
C LYS A 71 -14.69 -5.96 -1.03
N ARG A 72 -14.67 -5.73 0.29
CA ARG A 72 -13.73 -4.80 0.94
C ARG A 72 -12.29 -5.27 0.81
N PHE A 73 -12.04 -6.56 0.99
CA PHE A 73 -10.71 -7.15 0.87
C PHE A 73 -10.16 -7.01 -0.56
N ARG A 74 -10.97 -7.31 -1.59
CA ARG A 74 -10.57 -7.11 -2.99
C ARG A 74 -10.24 -5.65 -3.30
N LYS A 75 -11.04 -4.71 -2.77
CA LYS A 75 -10.78 -3.26 -2.91
C LYS A 75 -9.44 -2.88 -2.27
N LEU A 76 -9.18 -3.33 -1.04
CA LEU A 76 -7.91 -3.11 -0.34
C LEU A 76 -6.71 -3.61 -1.15
N ILE A 77 -6.73 -4.87 -1.58
CA ILE A 77 -5.63 -5.47 -2.35
C ILE A 77 -5.41 -4.75 -3.68
N LYS A 78 -6.48 -4.34 -4.37
CA LYS A 78 -6.38 -3.54 -5.60
C LYS A 78 -5.63 -2.23 -5.36
N ILE A 79 -6.00 -1.48 -4.32
CA ILE A 79 -5.37 -0.19 -4.03
C ILE A 79 -3.90 -0.39 -3.63
N ILE A 80 -3.59 -1.40 -2.81
CA ILE A 80 -2.19 -1.70 -2.44
C ILE A 80 -1.35 -2.00 -3.68
N LYS A 81 -1.83 -2.87 -4.58
CA LYS A 81 -1.13 -3.19 -5.84
C LYS A 81 -0.91 -1.94 -6.70
N GLN A 82 -1.93 -1.10 -6.86
CA GLN A 82 -1.81 0.15 -7.61
C GLN A 82 -0.80 1.10 -6.97
N SER A 83 -0.84 1.23 -5.65
CA SER A 83 0.09 2.07 -4.90
C SER A 83 1.53 1.57 -5.00
N GLY A 84 1.76 0.25 -4.98
CA GLY A 84 3.09 -0.33 -5.19
C GLY A 84 3.62 -0.09 -6.60
N ARG A 85 2.77 -0.20 -7.63
CA ARG A 85 3.13 0.14 -9.02
C ARG A 85 3.51 1.62 -9.14
N ARG A 86 2.72 2.52 -8.53
CA ARG A 86 3.02 3.96 -8.53
C ARG A 86 4.34 4.27 -7.86
N LEU A 87 4.63 3.67 -6.70
CA LEU A 87 5.92 3.85 -6.03
C LEU A 87 7.08 3.37 -6.91
N ARG A 88 6.93 2.23 -7.60
CA ARG A 88 7.93 1.75 -8.56
C ARG A 88 8.18 2.76 -9.67
N VAL A 89 7.13 3.34 -10.27
CA VAL A 89 7.28 4.37 -11.32
C VAL A 89 8.01 5.61 -10.81
N ILE A 90 7.69 6.07 -9.60
CA ILE A 90 8.39 7.22 -8.99
C ILE A 90 9.87 6.90 -8.78
N ASN A 91 10.18 5.74 -8.22
CA ASN A 91 11.57 5.35 -7.98
C ASN A 91 12.34 5.15 -9.30
N LEU A 92 11.70 4.61 -10.35
CA LEU A 92 12.33 4.50 -11.68
C LEU A 92 12.66 5.88 -12.24
N LYS A 93 11.72 6.84 -12.18
CA LYS A 93 11.97 8.21 -12.62
C LYS A 93 13.08 8.91 -11.83
N ALA A 94 13.16 8.65 -10.53
CA ALA A 94 14.24 9.18 -9.70
C ALA A 94 15.60 8.60 -10.10
N ASN A 95 15.66 7.29 -10.36
CA ASN A 95 16.89 6.62 -10.82
C ASN A 95 17.29 7.03 -12.24
N GLU A 96 16.33 7.30 -13.13
CA GLU A 96 16.63 7.86 -14.47
C GLU A 96 17.20 9.28 -14.37
N TRP A 97 16.86 10.04 -13.31
CA TRP A 97 17.37 11.40 -13.09
C TRP A 97 18.76 11.46 -12.45
N GLU A 98 19.16 10.42 -11.70
CA GLU A 98 20.52 10.30 -11.16
C GLU A 98 21.53 9.75 -12.20
N GLY A 99 21.11 9.48 -13.44
CA GLY A 99 21.95 8.80 -14.41
C GLY A 99 21.57 9.04 -15.88
N SER A 100 21.68 10.27 -16.35
CA SER A 100 22.01 10.56 -17.75
C SER A 100 23.21 11.50 -17.83
N GLY A 101 24.34 11.03 -17.32
CA GLY A 101 25.67 11.54 -17.66
C GLY A 101 26.30 10.56 -18.64
N THR A 102 26.54 11.01 -19.88
CA THR A 102 27.31 10.26 -20.86
C THR A 102 28.72 10.04 -20.30
N ILE A 103 29.11 8.79 -20.04
CA ILE A 103 30.52 8.43 -19.95
C ILE A 103 30.79 7.51 -21.13
N LYS A 104 31.48 8.06 -22.13
CA LYS A 104 32.24 7.27 -23.08
C LYS A 104 33.45 6.71 -22.33
N ILE A 105 33.58 5.39 -22.31
CA ILE A 105 34.88 4.69 -22.29
C ILE A 105 34.79 3.61 -23.35
#